data_AF-A0A1E5JWZ6-F1
#
_entry.id   AF-A0A1E5JWZ6-F1
#
_cell.length_a   1.000
_cell.length_b   1.000
_cell.length_c   1.000
_cell.angle_alpha   90.00
_cell.angle_beta   90.00
_cell.angle_gamma   90.00
#
_symmetry.space_group_name_H-M   'P 1'
#
loop_
_entity.id
_entity.type
_entity.pdbx_description
1 polymer ?
#
loop_
_entity_poly.entity_id
_entity_poly.type
_entity_poly.pdbx_seq_one_letter_code
_entity_poly.pdbx_strand_id
1 'polypeptide(L)' 'MSLSMFKDEHQVKATNLLNQFDRNTMQAALSVAEGDFSKAATHYFNNAHICNELQYMKNEKETMDQIVREMKVHGMTP' A
#
# COMPACT_ATOMS: atom_id res chain seq x y z
N MET A 1 12.96 -6.59 -1.04
CA MET A 1 11.57 -6.76 -0.57
C MET A 1 10.75 -7.23 -1.78
N SER A 2 10.10 -8.39 -1.72
CA SER A 2 9.27 -8.87 -2.84
C SER A 2 7.90 -8.20 -2.77
N LEU A 3 7.50 -7.48 -3.83
CA LEU A 3 6.20 -6.83 -3.95
C LEU A 3 5.19 -7.70 -4.72
N SER A 4 5.41 -9.02 -4.73
CA SER A 4 4.58 -10.01 -5.44
C SER A 4 3.13 -10.12 -4.93
N MET A 5 2.82 -9.48 -3.80
CA MET A 5 1.45 -9.31 -3.30
C MET A 5 0.64 -8.27 -4.09
N PHE A 6 1.28 -7.51 -4.97
CA PHE A 6 0.66 -6.54 -5.87
C PHE A 6 0.73 -7.07 -7.32
N LYS A 7 -0.17 -6.59 -8.18
CA LYS A 7 -0.04 -6.78 -9.63
C LYS A 7 1.25 -6.13 -10.13
N ASP A 8 1.82 -6.65 -11.21
CA ASP A 8 3.07 -6.13 -11.80
C ASP A 8 2.97 -4.63 -12.13
N GLU A 9 1.83 -4.21 -12.70
CA GLU A 9 1.52 -2.81 -12.99
C GLU A 9 1.47 -1.89 -11.74
N HIS A 10 1.20 -2.48 -10.57
CA HIS A 10 1.12 -1.75 -9.30
C HIS A 10 2.42 -1.74 -8.50
N GLN A 11 3.43 -2.55 -8.85
CA GLN A 11 4.65 -2.66 -8.04
C GLN A 11 5.44 -1.34 -7.97
N VAL A 12 5.47 -0.57 -9.06
CA VAL A 12 6.11 0.76 -9.08
C VAL A 12 5.36 1.75 -8.18
N LYS A 13 4.02 1.78 -8.28
CA LYS A 13 3.19 2.63 -7.40
C LYS A 13 3.36 2.23 -5.94
N ALA A 14 3.31 0.94 -5.62
CA ALA A 14 3.52 0.42 -4.27
C ALA A 14 4.89 0.81 -3.71
N THR A 15 5.96 0.72 -4.51
CA THR A 15 7.30 1.18 -4.12
C THR A 15 7.30 2.67 -3.77
N ASN A 16 6.69 3.51 -4.60
CA ASN A 16 6.62 4.94 -4.35
C ASN A 16 5.79 5.29 -3.10
N LEU A 17 4.72 4.55 -2.84
CA LEU A 17 3.90 4.72 -1.64
C LEU A 17 4.65 4.31 -0.37
N LEU A 18 5.39 3.20 -0.39
CA LEU A 18 6.23 2.77 0.73
C LEU A 18 7.33 3.78 1.03
N ASN A 19 7.98 4.34 0.00
CA ASN A 19 8.97 5.39 0.17
C ASN A 19 8.36 6.67 0.80
N GLN A 20 7.12 7.02 0.44
CA GLN A 20 6.40 8.14 1.04
C GLN A 20 6.00 7.84 2.49
N PHE A 21 5.62 6.59 2.79
CA PHE A 21 5.29 6.13 4.12
C PHE A 21 6.47 6.32 5.08
N ASP A 22 7.67 5.90 4.67
CA ASP A 22 8.90 6.05 5.46
C ASP A 22 9.22 7.53 5.71
N ARG A 23 9.13 8.36 4.67
CA ARG A 23 9.37 9.81 4.78
C ARG A 23 8.40 10.48 5.75
N ASN A 24 7.10 10.20 5.63
CA ASN A 24 6.09 10.75 6.54
C ASN A 24 6.30 10.26 7.96
N THR A 25 6.68 9.00 8.17
CA THR A 25 6.98 8.46 9.51
C THR A 25 8.13 9.23 10.16
N MET A 26 9.21 9.46 9.41
CA MET A 26 10.33 10.26 9.89
C MET A 26 9.92 11.70 10.21
N GLN A 27 9.17 12.36 9.33
CA GLN A 27 8.72 13.73 9.54
C GLN A 27 7.75 13.86 10.71
N ALA A 28 6.88 12.88 10.92
CA ALA A 28 6.00 12.81 12.07
C ALA A 28 6.80 12.74 13.37
N ALA A 29 7.80 11.86 13.44
CA ALA A 29 8.67 11.72 14.61
C ALA A 29 9.46 13.01 14.91
N LEU A 30 9.99 13.67 13.89
CA LEU A 30 10.66 14.98 14.04
C LEU A 30 9.70 16.04 14.57
N SER A 31 8.50 16.12 14.00
CA SER A 31 7.48 17.09 14.43
C SER A 31 7.07 16.85 15.89
N VAL A 32 6.97 15.59 16.33
CA VAL A 32 6.74 15.24 17.75
C VAL A 32 7.90 15.73 18.64
N ALA A 33 9.14 15.52 18.23
CA ALA A 33 10.32 15.96 18.98
C ALA A 33 10.41 17.49 19.09
N GLU A 34 9.92 18.21 18.08
CA GLU A 34 9.83 19.68 18.04
C GLU A 34 8.60 20.23 18.79
N GLY A 35 7.66 19.37 19.19
CA GLY A 35 6.40 19.76 19.83
C GLY A 35 5.31 20.25 18.86
N ASP A 36 5.52 20.12 17.54
CA ASP A 36 4.52 20.43 16.51
C ASP A 36 3.59 19.22 16.28
N PHE A 37 2.64 19.03 17.19
CA PHE A 37 1.71 17.91 17.12
C PHE A 37 0.71 18.02 15.97
N SER A 38 0.41 19.24 15.49
CA SER A 38 -0.49 19.43 14.36
C SER A 38 0.14 18.87 13.09
N LYS A 39 1.40 19.22 12.83
CA LYS A 39 2.15 18.69 11.69
C LYS A 39 2.43 17.19 11.81
N ALA A 40 2.73 16.71 13.01
CA ALA A 40 2.84 15.28 13.26
C ALA A 40 1.55 14.53 12.88
N ALA A 41 0.38 15.04 13.29
CA ALA A 41 -0.91 14.46 12.96
C ALA A 41 -1.17 14.44 11.44
N THR A 42 -0.77 15.48 10.71
CA THR A 42 -0.85 15.50 9.24
C THR A 42 -0.03 14.38 8.60
N HIS A 43 1.21 14.16 9.05
CA HIS A 43 2.04 13.09 8.51
C HIS A 43 1.48 11.69 8.82
N TYR A 44 0.94 11.48 10.03
CA TYR A 44 0.26 10.22 10.35
C TYR A 44 -1.02 9.99 9.53
N PHE A 45 -1.81 11.06 9.31
CA PHE A 45 -2.99 10.98 8.45
C PHE A 45 -2.62 10.58 7.01
N ASN A 46 -1.55 11.17 6.46
CA ASN A 46 -1.05 10.79 5.14
C ASN A 46 -0.63 9.31 5.08
N ASN A 47 0.00 8.80 6.14
CA ASN A 47 0.34 7.38 6.22
C ASN A 47 -0.87 6.47 6.31
N ALA A 48 -1.93 6.87 7.03
CA ALA A 48 -3.18 6.12 7.03
C ALA A 48 -3.79 6.03 5.62
N HIS A 49 -3.74 7.12 4.84
CA HIS A 49 -4.18 7.11 3.46
C HIS A 49 -3.33 6.16 2.59
N ILE A 50 -2.01 6.18 2.73
CA ILE A 50 -1.10 5.28 2.02
C ILE A 50 -1.41 3.80 2.34
N CYS A 51 -1.64 3.48 3.62
CA CYS A 51 -2.02 2.12 4.03
C CYS A 51 -3.30 1.64 3.33
N ASN A 52 -4.31 2.53 3.22
CA ASN A 52 -5.55 2.20 2.54
C ASN A 52 -5.34 1.95 1.04
N GLU A 53 -4.51 2.75 0.37
CA GLU A 53 -4.17 2.52 -1.05
C GLU A 53 -3.43 1.20 -1.27
N LEU A 54 -2.45 0.88 -0.41
CA LEU A 54 -1.73 -0.39 -0.46
C LEU A 54 -2.69 -1.57 -0.23
N GLN A 55 -3.58 -1.47 0.76
CA GLN A 55 -4.57 -2.52 1.02
C GLN A 55 -5.52 -2.73 -0.17
N TYR A 56 -5.96 -1.65 -0.82
CA TYR A 56 -6.77 -1.73 -2.03
C TYR A 56 -6.05 -2.49 -3.15
N MET A 57 -4.82 -2.11 -3.48
CA MET A 57 -4.05 -2.77 -4.54
C MET A 57 -3.78 -4.25 -4.24
N LYS A 58 -3.58 -4.60 -2.96
CA LYS A 58 -3.45 -5.99 -2.52
C LYS A 58 -4.75 -6.77 -2.75
N ASN A 59 -5.89 -6.21 -2.34
CA ASN A 59 -7.19 -6.86 -2.50
C ASN A 59 -7.56 -7.09 -3.98
N GLU A 60 -7.17 -6.17 -4.87
CA GLU A 60 -7.36 -6.34 -6.31
C GLU A 60 -6.56 -7.53 -6.87
N LYS A 61 -5.33 -7.72 -6.41
CA LYS A 61 -4.50 -8.87 -6.79
C LYS A 61 -5.08 -10.17 -6.26
N GLU A 62 -5.51 -10.19 -4.99
CA GLU A 62 -6.15 -11.36 -4.36
C GLU A 62 -7.44 -11.76 -5.09
N THR A 63 -8.30 -10.80 -5.43
CA THR A 63 -9.53 -11.04 -6.20
C THR A 63 -9.22 -11.65 -7.56
N MET A 64 -8.23 -11.10 -8.28
CA MET A 64 -7.84 -11.61 -9.59
C MET A 64 -7.25 -13.03 -9.51
N ASP A 65 -6.41 -13.29 -8.50
CA ASP A 65 -5.85 -14.62 -8.27
C ASP A 65 -6.93 -15.64 -7.91
N GLN A 66 -7.97 -15.23 -7.18
CA GLN A 66 -9.12 -16.07 -6.89
C GLN A 66 -9.90 -16.41 -8.17
N ILE A 67 -10.22 -15.42 -9.00
CA ILE A 67 -10.92 -15.63 -10.28
C ILE A 67 -10.15 -16.61 -11.17
N VAL A 68 -8.83 -16.42 -11.32
CA VAL A 68 -8.00 -17.32 -12.14
C VAL A 68 -7.99 -18.75 -11.58
N ARG A 69 -8.01 -18.93 -10.25
CA ARG A 69 -8.11 -20.27 -9.63
C ARG A 69 -9.47 -20.90 -9.93
N GLU A 70 -10.55 -20.16 -9.80
CA GLU A 70 -11.91 -20.65 -10.07
C GLU A 70 -12.07 -21.05 -11.54
N MET A 71 -11.58 -20.23 -12.49
CA MET A 71 -11.58 -20.56 -13.92
C MET A 71 -10.84 -21.87 -14.21
N LYS A 72 -9.66 -22.06 -13.60
CA LYS A 72 -8.89 -23.32 -13.72
C LYS A 72 -9.64 -24.53 -13.18
N VAL A 73 -10.33 -24.38 -12.03
CA VAL A 73 -11.13 -25.46 -11.44
C VAL A 73 -12.32 -25.83 -12.34
N HIS A 74 -12.94 -24.86 -13.00
CA HIS A 74 -14.10 -25.06 -13.86
C HIS A 74 -13.77 -25.35 -15.33
N GLY A 75 -12.49 -25.55 -15.68
CA GLY A 75 -12.06 -25.83 -17.05
C GLY A 75 -12.28 -24.66 -18.02
N MET A 76 -12.46 -23.45 -17.50
CA MET A 76 -12.58 -22.22 -18.28
C MET A 76 -11.18 -21.65 -18.50
N THR A 77 -10.82 -21.39 -19.75
CA THR A 77 -9.54 -20.73 -20.07
C THR A 77 -9.62 -19.23 -19.75
N PRO A 78 -8.60 -18.66 -19.06
CA PRO A 78 -8.45 -17.22 -18.88
C PRO A 78 -8.46 -16.43 -20.19
#